data_AF-A0A7V9EQB2-F1
#
_entry.id   AF-A0A7V9EQB2-F1
#
_cell.length_a   1.000
_cell.length_b   1.000
_cell.length_c   1.000
_cell.angle_alpha   90.00
_cell.angle_beta   90.00
_cell.angle_gamma   90.00
#
_symmetry.space_group_name_H-M   'P 1'
#
loop_
_entity.id
_entity.type
_entity.pdbx_description
1 polymer ?
#
loop_
_entity_poly.entity_id
_entity_poly.type
_entity_poly.pdbx_seq_one_letter_code
_entity_poly.pdbx_strand_id
1 'polypeptide(L)'
;MTDPLDYRGKTVLVTGSSRGLGAAMIKAFGTRGAKCVVNFISDPEGKNKADADQVAADLNERLVVDCDVTDPAQVEAMMQTIAEKFGGLD
;
A
#
# COMPACT_ATOMS: atom_id res chain seq x y z
N MET A 1 -24.17 3.43 -1.81
CA MET A 1 -23.26 3.15 -2.94
C MET A 1 -23.97 2.21 -3.90
N THR A 2 -23.93 2.47 -5.21
CA THR A 2 -24.59 1.64 -6.24
C THR A 2 -23.63 0.66 -6.92
N ASP A 3 -22.31 0.85 -6.79
CA ASP A 3 -21.27 -0.11 -7.20
C ASP A 3 -20.72 -0.82 -5.94
N PRO A 4 -20.81 -2.17 -5.85
CA PRO A 4 -20.24 -2.92 -4.72
C PRO A 4 -18.71 -2.88 -4.66
N LEU A 5 -18.04 -2.39 -5.71
CA LEU A 5 -16.59 -2.25 -5.82
C LEU A 5 -16.14 -0.78 -5.83
N ASP A 6 -16.95 0.12 -5.27
CA ASP A 6 -16.56 1.50 -4.99
C ASP A 6 -15.76 1.56 -3.68
N TYR A 7 -14.45 1.81 -3.80
CA TYR A 7 -13.54 1.88 -2.65
C TYR A 7 -13.17 3.32 -2.27
N ARG A 8 -13.92 4.32 -2.75
CA ARG A 8 -13.69 5.71 -2.35
C ARG A 8 -13.84 5.88 -0.84
N GLY A 9 -12.85 6.53 -0.24
CA GLY A 9 -12.78 6.73 1.21
C GLY A 9 -12.33 5.50 2.00
N LYS A 10 -12.02 4.38 1.33
CA LYS A 10 -11.46 3.17 1.93
C LYS A 10 -9.95 3.18 1.89
N THR A 11 -9.31 2.72 2.96
CA THR A 11 -7.86 2.55 3.05
C THR A 11 -7.49 1.08 2.91
N VAL A 12 -6.68 0.77 1.90
CA VAL A 12 -6.29 -0.61 1.56
C VAL A 12 -4.79 -0.76 1.65
N LEU A 13 -4.34 -1.74 2.42
CA LEU A 13 -2.96 -2.22 2.44
C LEU A 13 -2.85 -3.54 1.69
N VAL A 14 -1.89 -3.63 0.77
CA VAL A 14 -1.47 -4.91 0.20
C VAL A 14 0.00 -5.09 0.55
N THR A 15 0.33 -6.14 1.31
CA THR A 15 1.72 -6.47 1.63
C THR A 15 2.43 -7.07 0.42
N GLY A 16 3.72 -6.80 0.26
CA GLY A 16 4.50 -7.24 -0.91
C GLY A 16 3.97 -6.68 -2.25
N SER A 17 3.53 -5.42 -2.27
CA SER A 17 2.86 -4.79 -3.41
C SER A 17 3.77 -3.95 -4.31
N SER A 18 5.09 -3.99 -4.11
CA SER A 18 6.05 -3.38 -5.03
C SER A 18 6.06 -4.03 -6.42
N ARG A 19 5.66 -5.30 -6.55
CA ARG A 19 5.69 -6.04 -7.82
C ARG A 19 4.66 -7.17 -7.90
N GLY A 20 4.60 -7.82 -9.06
CA GLY A 20 3.81 -9.03 -9.28
C GLY A 20 2.31 -8.86 -8.99
N LEU A 21 1.71 -9.88 -8.37
CA LEU A 21 0.28 -9.86 -8.05
C LEU A 21 -0.08 -8.77 -7.03
N GLY A 22 0.79 -8.50 -6.06
CA GLY A 22 0.60 -7.43 -5.07
C GLY A 22 0.43 -6.07 -5.75
N ALA A 23 1.29 -5.77 -6.73
CA ALA A 23 1.20 -4.56 -7.54
C ALA A 23 -0.11 -4.50 -8.36
N ALA A 24 -0.51 -5.61 -8.98
CA ALA A 24 -1.76 -5.66 -9.75
C ALA A 24 -2.98 -5.42 -8.85
N MET A 25 -3.01 -6.03 -7.66
CA MET A 25 -4.09 -5.87 -6.70
C MET A 25 -4.19 -4.42 -6.19
N ILE A 26 -3.08 -3.83 -5.74
CA ILE A 26 -3.13 -2.46 -5.20
C ILE A 26 -3.51 -1.43 -6.27
N LYS A 27 -3.06 -1.62 -7.52
CA LYS A 27 -3.48 -0.80 -8.66
C LYS A 27 -4.97 -0.94 -8.94
N ALA A 28 -5.50 -2.16 -8.89
CA ALA A 28 -6.94 -2.39 -9.07
C ALA A 28 -7.77 -1.63 -8.02
N PHE A 29 -7.40 -1.66 -6.74
CA PHE A 29 -8.05 -0.86 -5.69
C PHE A 29 -7.91 0.64 -5.94
N GLY A 30 -6.73 1.10 -6.33
CA GLY A 30 -6.49 2.52 -6.67
C GLY A 30 -7.38 3.01 -7.81
N THR A 31 -7.57 2.21 -8.87
CA THR A 31 -8.48 2.56 -9.97
C THR A 31 -9.95 2.71 -9.55
N ARG A 32 -10.31 2.13 -8.41
CA ARG A 32 -11.63 2.22 -7.78
C ARG A 32 -11.70 3.24 -6.65
N GLY A 33 -10.69 4.10 -6.52
CA GLY A 33 -10.68 5.26 -5.63
C GLY A 33 -10.23 5.01 -4.19
N ALA A 34 -9.62 3.85 -3.90
CA ALA A 34 -9.06 3.58 -2.59
C ALA A 34 -7.84 4.48 -2.28
N LYS A 35 -7.60 4.70 -0.99
CA LYS A 35 -6.32 5.16 -0.45
C LYS A 35 -5.41 3.96 -0.32
N CYS A 36 -4.32 3.94 -1.05
CA CYS A 36 -3.52 2.73 -1.22
C CYS A 36 -2.22 2.78 -0.42
N VAL A 37 -1.95 1.74 0.36
CA VAL A 37 -0.67 1.53 1.04
C VAL A 37 0.11 0.47 0.27
N VAL A 38 1.21 0.90 -0.36
CA VAL A 38 2.16 0.04 -1.06
C VAL A 38 3.24 -0.36 -0.07
N ASN A 39 3.30 -1.64 0.28
CA ASN A 39 4.32 -2.20 1.16
C ASN A 39 5.40 -2.94 0.37
N PHE A 40 6.64 -2.75 0.78
CA PHE A 40 7.82 -3.47 0.30
C PHE A 40 8.77 -3.75 1.46
N ILE A 41 9.78 -4.59 1.23
CA ILE A 41 10.89 -4.81 2.15
C ILE A 41 12.14 -4.25 1.50
N SER A 42 12.92 -3.45 2.20
CA SER A 42 14.19 -2.91 1.66
C SER A 42 15.17 -4.02 1.26
N ASP A 43 15.84 -3.80 0.13
CA ASP A 43 17.01 -4.54 -0.33
C ASP A 43 18.23 -3.62 -0.39
N PRO A 44 19.47 -4.16 -0.28
CA PRO A 44 20.69 -3.36 -0.32
C PRO A 44 20.83 -2.51 -1.58
N GLU A 45 20.28 -2.96 -2.72
CA GLU A 45 20.35 -2.28 -4.00
C GLU A 45 19.22 -1.25 -4.21
N GLY A 46 18.27 -1.14 -3.28
CA GLY A 46 17.14 -0.23 -3.36
C GLY A 46 16.12 -0.52 -4.47
N LYS A 47 16.18 -1.71 -5.08
CA LYS A 47 15.31 -2.09 -6.20
C LYS A 47 13.86 -2.21 -5.77
N ASN A 48 13.60 -2.80 -4.60
CA ASN A 48 12.25 -2.97 -4.06
C ASN A 48 11.59 -1.63 -3.78
N LYS A 49 12.38 -0.64 -3.32
CA LYS A 49 11.90 0.73 -3.14
C LYS A 49 11.55 1.38 -4.48
N ALA A 50 12.43 1.27 -5.48
CA ALA A 50 12.18 1.83 -6.80
C ALA A 50 10.94 1.20 -7.46
N ASP A 51 10.77 -0.12 -7.34
CA ASP A 51 9.59 -0.86 -7.80
C ASP A 51 8.31 -0.34 -7.10
N ALA A 52 8.36 -0.16 -5.77
CA ALA A 52 7.24 0.36 -4.99
C ALA A 52 6.87 1.79 -5.40
N ASP A 53 7.86 2.66 -5.58
CA ASP A 53 7.66 4.05 -6.01
C ASP A 53 7.06 4.10 -7.43
N GLN A 54 7.46 3.18 -8.33
CA GLN A 54 6.89 3.05 -9.67
C GLN A 54 5.44 2.56 -9.65
N VAL A 55 5.09 1.60 -8.78
CA VAL A 55 3.70 1.17 -8.59
C VAL A 55 2.85 2.32 -8.04
N ALA A 56 3.39 3.04 -7.07
CA ALA A 56 2.73 4.16 -6.43
C ALA A 56 2.46 5.32 -7.41
N ALA A 57 3.31 5.56 -8.40
CA ALA A 57 3.14 6.62 -9.38
C ALA A 57 1.76 6.60 -10.08
N ASP A 58 1.17 5.43 -10.26
CA ASP A 58 -0.14 5.24 -10.91
C ASP A 58 -1.35 5.39 -9.95
N LEU A 59 -1.11 5.61 -8.65
CA LEU A 59 -2.13 5.67 -7.61
C LEU A 59 -2.42 7.12 -7.21
N ASN A 60 -3.69 7.45 -6.97
CA ASN A 60 -4.10 8.81 -6.61
C ASN A 60 -3.71 9.17 -5.17
N GLU A 61 -4.33 8.54 -4.17
CA GLU A 61 -4.04 8.76 -2.75
C GLU A 61 -3.25 7.56 -2.22
N ARG A 62 -2.00 7.80 -1.80
CA ARG A 62 -1.06 6.70 -1.56
C ARG A 62 -0.06 6.91 -0.43
N LEU A 63 0.42 5.81 0.11
CA LEU A 63 1.52 5.72 1.06
C LEU A 63 2.44 4.57 0.65
N VAL A 64 3.75 4.81 0.59
CA VAL A 64 4.76 3.78 0.32
C VAL A 64 5.48 3.50 1.64
N VAL A 65 5.49 2.25 2.09
CA VAL A 65 6.05 1.85 3.40
C VAL A 65 7.01 0.68 3.25
N ASP A 66 8.21 0.86 3.78
CA ASP A 66 9.14 -0.23 4.04
C ASP A 66 8.74 -0.94 5.33
N CYS A 67 8.42 -2.22 5.25
CA CYS A 67 8.10 -3.05 6.41
C CYS A 67 8.30 -4.52 6.07
N ASP A 68 9.17 -5.17 6.84
CA ASP A 68 9.22 -6.63 6.95
C ASP A 68 8.05 -7.11 7.82
N VAL A 69 7.07 -7.76 7.19
CA VAL A 69 5.87 -8.27 7.86
C VAL A 69 6.15 -9.44 8.80
N THR A 70 7.37 -9.98 8.81
CA THR A 70 7.81 -10.98 9.79
C THR A 70 8.30 -10.36 11.10
N ASP A 71 8.53 -9.04 11.13
CA ASP A 71 8.93 -8.29 12.31
C ASP A 71 7.71 -7.55 12.92
N PRO A 72 7.20 -7.97 14.09
CA PRO A 72 6.04 -7.36 14.73
C PRO A 72 6.21 -5.87 15.02
N ALA A 73 7.42 -5.40 15.35
CA ALA A 73 7.66 -4.00 15.65
C ALA A 73 7.54 -3.12 14.40
N GLN A 74 8.01 -3.62 13.25
CA GLN A 74 7.83 -2.93 11.98
C GLN A 74 6.37 -2.91 11.53
N VAL A 75 5.63 -4.00 11.76
CA VAL A 75 4.18 -4.04 11.49
C VAL A 75 3.44 -3.00 12.34
N GLU A 76 3.77 -2.90 13.63
CA GLU A 76 3.17 -1.89 14.51
C GLU A 76 3.45 -0.46 14.02
N ALA A 77 4.70 -0.16 13.65
CA ALA A 77 5.09 1.15 13.11
C ALA A 77 4.38 1.47 11.78
N MET A 78 4.25 0.49 10.88
CA MET A 78 3.49 0.64 9.64
C MET A 78 2.01 0.95 9.94
N MET A 79 1.39 0.22 10.87
CA MET A 79 0.00 0.44 11.25
C MET A 79 -0.24 1.81 11.89
N GLN A 80 0.68 2.28 12.74
CA GLN A 80 0.64 3.64 13.30
C GLN A 80 0.71 4.70 12.20
N THR A 81 1.66 4.56 11.27
CA THR A 81 1.81 5.47 10.13
C THR A 81 0.52 5.54 9.28
N ILE A 82 -0.14 4.39 9.06
CA ILE A 82 -1.41 4.30 8.34
C ILE A 82 -2.53 5.00 9.13
N ALA A 83 -2.61 4.79 10.44
CA ALA A 83 -3.60 5.43 11.30
C ALA A 83 -3.44 6.96 11.29
N GLU A 84 -2.20 7.46 11.39
CA GLU A 84 -1.90 8.89 11.35
C GLU A 84 -2.27 9.53 10.01
N LYS A 85 -1.94 8.85 8.90
CA LYS A 85 -2.14 9.42 7.56
C LYS A 85 -3.56 9.26 7.03
N PHE A 86 -4.19 8.12 7.29
CA PHE A 86 -5.44 7.73 6.66
C PHE A 86 -6.58 7.41 7.63
N GLY A 87 -6.32 7.42 8.94
CA GLY A 87 -7.33 7.15 9.97
C GLY A 87 -7.55 5.66 10.29
N GLY A 88 -6.81 4.76 9.65
CA GLY A 88 -6.88 3.30 9.85
C GLY A 88 -6.95 2.51 8.55
N LEU A 89 -7.08 1.19 8.66
CA LEU A 89 -7.38 0.27 7.55
C LEU A 89 -8.86 -0.11 7.54
N ASP A 90 -9.39 -0.42 6.36
CA ASP A 90 -10.71 -1.00 6.14
C ASP A 90 -10.66 -2.50 5.83
#